data_AF-A0A938KDF6-F1
#
_entry.id   AF-A0A938KDF6-F1
#
_cell.length_a   1.000
_cell.length_b   1.000
_cell.length_c   1.000
_cell.angle_alpha   90.00
_cell.angle_beta   90.00
_cell.angle_gamma   90.00
#
_symmetry.space_group_name_H-M   'P 1'
#
loop_
_entity.id
_entity.type
_entity.pdbx_description
1 polymer ?
#
loop_
_entity_poly.entity_id
_entity_poly.type
_entity_poly.pdbx_seq_one_letter_code
_entity_poly.pdbx_strand_id
1 'polypeptide(L)' 'MREQFRNFTASELYCPKCKASQPVREKLLLVLPSGELYEFLCTRCATSLGKRTVSGAAVTAPSKPARPTGQPRPATRLLR' A
#
# COMPACT_ATOMS: atom_id res chain seq x y z
N MET A 1 0.78 -17.39 -24.61
CA MET A 1 1.96 -17.81 -23.80
C MET A 1 2.79 -16.63 -23.27
N ARG A 2 2.21 -15.48 -22.86
CA ARG A 2 2.99 -14.26 -22.53
C ARG A 2 2.86 -13.73 -21.09
N GLU A 3 2.13 -14.42 -20.21
CA GLU A 3 1.78 -13.87 -18.88
C GLU A 3 2.52 -14.52 -17.70
N GLN A 4 3.29 -15.59 -17.95
CA GLN A 4 3.90 -16.39 -16.88
C GLN A 4 5.07 -15.71 -16.14
N PHE A 5 5.64 -14.65 -16.72
CA PHE A 5 6.85 -13.99 -16.20
C PHE A 5 6.59 -12.60 -15.59
N ARG A 6 5.34 -12.22 -15.31
CA ARG A 6 5.04 -10.83 -14.88
C ARG A 6 5.54 -10.49 -13.48
N ASN A 7 5.61 -11.46 -12.57
CA ASN A 7 5.94 -11.21 -11.17
C ASN A 7 7.16 -12.03 -10.77
N PHE A 8 8.32 -11.37 -10.76
CA PHE A 8 9.54 -11.92 -10.17
C PHE A 8 9.71 -11.42 -8.74
N THR A 9 10.12 -12.34 -7.88
CA THR A 9 10.44 -12.08 -6.48
C THR A 9 11.90 -12.47 -6.23
N ALA A 10 12.61 -11.70 -5.40
CA ALA A 10 13.95 -12.10 -4.96
C ALA A 10 13.86 -13.38 -4.10
N SER A 11 14.49 -14.46 -4.54
CA SER A 11 14.57 -15.72 -3.77
C SER A 11 15.72 -15.70 -2.77
N GLU A 12 16.83 -15.04 -3.11
CA GLU A 12 18.02 -14.91 -2.28
C GLU A 12 18.57 -13.49 -2.32
N LEU A 13 19.08 -13.01 -1.20
CA LEU A 13 19.78 -11.73 -1.10
C LEU A 13 21.00 -11.87 -0.19
N TYR A 14 22.01 -11.03 -0.42
CA TYR A 14 23.17 -10.99 0.47
C TYR A 14 22.76 -10.45 1.85
N CYS A 15 23.05 -11.22 2.89
CA CYS A 15 22.79 -10.81 4.26
C CYS A 15 24.09 -10.32 4.93
N PRO A 16 24.17 -9.05 5.40
CA PRO A 16 25.38 -8.54 6.04
C PRO A 16 25.68 -9.20 7.39
N LYS A 17 24.66 -9.74 8.09
CA LYS A 17 24.85 -10.48 9.35
C LYS A 17 25.35 -11.90 9.13
N CYS A 18 24.83 -12.60 8.11
CA CYS A 18 25.25 -13.96 7.78
C CYS A 18 26.50 -14.02 6.89
N LYS A 19 26.88 -12.88 6.29
CA LYS A 19 28.00 -12.71 5.36
C LYS A 19 27.95 -13.66 4.16
N ALA A 20 26.74 -13.96 3.69
CA ALA A 20 26.48 -14.88 2.60
C ALA A 20 25.17 -14.51 1.90
N SER A 21 24.98 -15.00 0.67
CA SER A 21 23.66 -15.08 0.04
C SER A 21 22.77 -15.99 0.88
N GLN A 22 21.62 -15.48 1.29
CA GLN A 22 20.68 -16.21 2.12
C GLN A 22 19.29 -16.15 1.47
N PRO A 23 18.51 -17.24 1.59
CA PRO A 23 17.13 -17.24 1.14
C PRO A 23 16.32 -16.21 1.96
N VAL A 24 15.44 -15.50 1.27
CA VAL A 24 14.62 -14.45 1.87
C VAL A 24 13.14 -14.82 1.87
N ARG A 25 12.43 -14.31 2.86
CA ARG A 25 10.97 -14.35 2.93
C ARG A 25 10.42 -12.94 2.79
N GLU A 26 9.31 -12.82 2.06
CA GLU A 26 8.57 -11.57 1.95
C GLU A 26 7.62 -11.40 3.14
N LYS A 27 7.60 -10.21 3.73
CA LYS A 27 6.63 -9.82 4.75
C LYS A 27 5.92 -8.55 4.30
N LEU A 28 4.60 -8.61 4.18
CA LEU A 28 3.78 -7.42 3.90
C LEU A 28 3.92 -6.44 5.08
N LEU A 29 4.35 -5.22 4.76
CA LEU A 29 4.45 -4.11 5.72
C LEU A 29 3.21 -3.24 5.70
N LEU A 30 2.73 -2.87 4.51
CA LEU A 30 1.66 -1.89 4.35
C LEU A 30 0.85 -2.14 3.09
N VAL A 31 -0.46 -1.95 3.18
CA VAL A 31 -1.37 -1.87 2.04
C VAL A 31 -1.66 -0.40 1.77
N LEU A 32 -1.34 0.05 0.56
CA LEU A 32 -1.56 1.41 0.07
C LEU A 32 -2.65 1.42 -1.00
N PRO A 33 -3.30 2.57 -1.27
CA PRO A 33 -4.28 2.68 -2.35
C PRO A 33 -3.71 2.34 -3.73
N SER A 34 -2.41 2.60 -3.94
CA SER A 34 -1.69 2.34 -5.19
C SER A 34 -1.04 0.96 -5.26
N GLY A 35 -1.06 0.17 -4.18
CA GLY A 35 -0.36 -1.11 -4.13
C GLY A 35 0.08 -1.53 -2.75
N GLU A 36 1.01 -2.49 -2.68
CA GLU A 36 1.44 -3.15 -1.46
C GLU A 36 2.95 -2.98 -1.25
N LEU A 37 3.35 -2.71 -0.01
CA LEU A 37 4.75 -2.60 0.38
C LEU A 37 5.16 -3.84 1.17
N TYR A 38 6.18 -4.52 0.69
CA TYR A 38 6.78 -5.70 1.29
C TYR A 38 8.21 -5.43 1.75
N GLU A 39 8.64 -6.17 2.76
CA GLU A 39 10.02 -6.23 3.24
C GLU A 39 10.58 -7.63 3.05
N PHE A 40 11.82 -7.72 2.58
CA PHE A 40 12.57 -8.96 2.50
C PHE A 40 13.32 -9.19 3.81
N LEU A 41 13.02 -10.31 4.47
CA LEU A 41 13.73 -10.73 5.68
C LEU A 41 14.58 -11.96 5.37
N CYS A 42 15.83 -11.95 5.85
CA CYS A 42 16.65 -13.15 5.86
C CYS A 42 15.93 -14.27 6.65
N THR A 43 15.76 -15.43 6.05
CA THR A 43 15.10 -16.58 6.71
C THR A 43 15.87 -17.06 7.94
N ARG A 44 17.21 -16.95 7.92
CA ARG A 44 18.09 -17.43 8.98
C ARG A 44 18.15 -16.49 10.19
N CYS A 45 18.33 -15.19 9.96
CA CYS A 45 18.59 -14.21 11.02
C CYS A 45 17.56 -13.08 11.13
N ALA A 46 16.49 -13.14 10.33
CA ALA A 46 15.39 -12.17 10.29
C ALA A 46 15.82 -10.70 10.05
N THR A 47 17.01 -10.46 9.51
CA THR A 47 17.47 -9.12 9.17
C THR A 47 16.75 -8.61 7.92
N SER A 48 16.32 -7.35 7.94
CA SER A 48 15.78 -6.63 6.80
C SER A 48 16.84 -6.43 5.72
N LEU A 49 16.65 -7.07 4.56
CA LEU A 49 17.58 -7.02 3.44
C LEU A 49 17.13 -6.06 2.33
N GLY A 50 15.85 -5.68 2.30
CA GLY A 50 15.33 -4.75 1.31
C GLY A 50 13.82 -4.61 1.37
N LYS A 51 13.28 -3.80 0.46
CA LYS A 51 11.84 -3.57 0.32
C LYS A 51 11.43 -3.71 -1.15
N ARG A 52 10.20 -4.18 -1.37
CA ARG A 52 9.57 -4.29 -2.69
C ARG A 52 8.21 -3.66 -2.63
N THR A 53 7.90 -2.82 -3.60
CA THR A 53 6.56 -2.27 -3.78
C THR A 53 5.91 -2.95 -4.98
N VAL A 54 4.73 -3.53 -4.76
CA VAL A 54 3.90 -4.11 -5.81
C VAL A 54 2.79 -3.11 -6.13
N SER A 55 2.81 -2.53 -7.33
CA SER A 55 1.75 -1.63 -7.77
C SER A 55 0.46 -2.43 -8.00
N GLY A 56 -0.60 -2.08 -7.28
CA GLY A 56 -1.94 -2.64 -7.43
C GLY A 56 -2.82 -1.76 -8.32
N ALA A 57 -3.94 -2.29 -8.80
CA ALA A 57 -4.98 -1.46 -9.42
C ALA A 57 -5.49 -0.48 -8.36
N ALA A 58 -5.37 0.82 -8.62
CA ALA A 58 -5.68 1.85 -7.65
C ALA A 58 -7.11 1.68 -7.10
N VAL A 59 -7.25 1.39 -5.81
CA VAL A 59 -8.57 1.34 -5.18
C VAL A 59 -9.10 2.77 -5.14
N THR A 60 -10.18 3.02 -5.86
CA THR A 60 -10.77 4.35 -5.99
C THR A 60 -11.19 4.81 -4.60
N ALA A 61 -10.66 5.94 -4.14
CA ALA A 61 -10.99 6.46 -2.82
C ALA A 61 -12.51 6.70 -2.72
N PRO A 62 -13.15 6.39 -1.58
CA PRO A 62 -14.55 6.71 -1.39
C PRO A 62 -14.74 8.23 -1.46
N SER A 63 -15.62 8.69 -2.34
CA SER A 63 -16.00 10.09 -2.45
C SER A 63 -16.64 10.53 -1.13
N LYS A 64 -16.11 11.60 -0.52
CA LYS A 64 -16.70 12.22 0.68
C LYS A 64 -18.18 12.50 0.41
N PRO A 65 -19.10 12.11 1.32
CA PRO A 65 -20.50 12.52 1.16
C PRO A 65 -20.57 14.04 1.23
N ALA A 66 -21.22 14.65 0.25
CA ALA A 66 -21.46 16.08 0.22
C ALA A 66 -22.24 16.49 1.48
N ARG A 67 -21.70 17.43 2.24
CA ARG A 67 -22.37 17.98 3.43
C ARG A 67 -23.64 18.69 2.97
N PRO A 68 -24.84 18.37 3.47
CA PRO A 68 -26.05 19.07 3.08
C PRO A 68 -25.94 20.52 3.53
N THR A 69 -25.97 21.45 2.57
CA THR A 69 -26.02 22.89 2.84
C THR A 69 -27.37 23.22 3.45
N GLY A 70 -27.39 23.45 4.76
CA GLY A 70 -28.60 23.88 5.46
C GLY A 70 -29.08 25.24 4.93
N GLN A 71 -30.31 25.30 4.44
CA GLN A 71 -31.00 26.55 4.10
C GLN A 71 -31.47 27.27 5.38
N PRO A 72 -31.12 28.54 5.59
CA PRO A 72 -31.84 29.39 6.53
C PRO A 72 -33.13 29.93 5.90
N ARG A 73 -34.18 29.97 6.73
CA ARG A 73 -35.60 30.20 6.41
C ARG A 73 -35.87 31.68 6.03
N PRO A 74 -36.91 31.97 5.21
CA PRO A 74 -37.26 33.36 4.88
C PRO A 74 -37.77 34.10 6.12
N ALA A 75 -37.20 35.27 6.40
CA ALA A 75 -37.68 36.17 7.44
C ALA A 75 -39.00 36.80 7.01
N THR A 76 -40.05 36.55 7.80
CA THR A 76 -41.38 37.08 7.58
C THR A 76 -41.35 38.61 7.64
N ARG A 77 -41.81 39.23 6.56
CA ARG A 77 -41.90 40.67 6.34
C ARG A 77 -43.02 41.24 7.22
N LEU A 78 -42.69 41.92 8.32
CA LEU A 78 -43.66 42.75 9.06
C LEU A 78 -43.84 44.08 8.31
N LEU A 79 -45.04 44.29 7.79
CA LEU A 79 -45.50 45.54 7.19
C LEU A 79 -45.58 46.64 8.27
N ARG A 80 -45.09 47.82 7.92
CA ARG A 80 -45.48 49.10 8.50
C ARG A 80 -46.19 49.90 7.43
#